data_AF-A0A072PG87-F1
#
_entry.id   AF-A0A072PG87-F1
#
_cell.length_a   1.000
_cell.length_b   1.000
_cell.length_c   1.000
_cell.angle_alpha   90.00
_cell.angle_beta   90.00
_cell.angle_gamma   90.00
#
_symmetry.space_group_name_H-M   'P 1'
#
loop_
_entity.id
_entity.type
_entity.pdbx_description
1 polymer ?
#
loop_
_entity_poly.entity_id
_entity_poly.type
_entity_poly.pdbx_seq_one_letter_code
_entity_poly.pdbx_strand_id
1 'polypeptide(L)'
;MDQLLSPGAGLVLDMRGAEPPEALAWEYVNAFFDNCWEARLGFVSRSDFEAQLQAHFYNETPWCNDHATYALRNVVFAAGFRSLQAQSGTVSYTTAQKDAWQGCFSNALSVLAGLLLSPSQLSAVQALALMACYVESLGRPGFQRILCDNAVRAAVTQGLHREHKQLINTSLDESVKNAWLWWSLYVLEKHIAFVSGTPSVIDDSTITTPIPSEVSMDSNIDMQYLTLALRHTKICSRITRELMSTQARRLSVDALRKTVKEFDQQIKDFLRDLPSRFQIGTLAKLSTDGQRIPHPNQALYLHFSIYGSLLAVHSQFFYPWISSRLVDHDPENLIATQLKASSNIVAEAARKILVALRTLTTDAATPGWLAFSYPIYAHLSLLVYVLRNPTASTTRADLGLLDVCAGHFGYIDFITASAVSISLPRESVNLAAKVVKAAEKRQDEDRAADLDRITDSTRGYIPGKP
;
A
#
# COMPACT_ATOMS: atom_id res chain seq x y z
N MET A 1 -27.05 0.97 6.00
CA MET A 1 -25.66 1.19 5.54
C MET A 1 -25.64 1.89 4.18
N ASP A 2 -26.72 1.78 3.39
CA ASP A 2 -26.97 2.50 2.13
C ASP A 2 -26.82 4.02 2.17
N GLN A 3 -26.86 4.64 3.36
CA GLN A 3 -26.63 6.08 3.53
C GLN A 3 -25.29 6.45 4.20
N LEU A 4 -24.37 5.52 4.46
CA LEU A 4 -23.04 5.85 5.01
C LEU A 4 -21.90 5.28 4.16
N LEU A 5 -22.18 4.24 3.36
CA LEU A 5 -21.23 3.68 2.39
C LEU A 5 -21.65 3.87 0.93
N SER A 6 -22.81 4.49 0.64
CA SER A 6 -23.12 4.84 -0.74
C SER A 6 -22.25 6.00 -1.21
N PRO A 7 -21.85 6.03 -2.50
CA PRO A 7 -21.12 7.15 -3.11
C PRO A 7 -21.85 8.50 -3.04
N GLY A 8 -23.09 8.57 -2.53
CA GLY A 8 -23.90 9.78 -2.38
C GLY A 8 -24.24 10.18 -0.95
N ALA A 9 -23.75 9.43 0.04
CA ALA A 9 -23.92 9.73 1.46
C ALA A 9 -23.01 10.89 1.89
N GLY A 10 -23.57 12.09 2.05
CA GLY A 10 -22.84 13.23 2.61
C GLY A 10 -22.19 12.85 3.95
N LEU A 11 -20.92 13.24 4.14
CA LEU A 11 -20.26 13.14 5.45
C LEU A 11 -21.04 14.01 6.44
N VAL A 12 -21.81 13.40 7.33
CA VAL A 12 -22.51 14.13 8.39
C VAL A 12 -21.46 14.60 9.40
N LEU A 13 -21.16 15.89 9.37
CA LEU A 13 -20.13 16.53 10.21
C LEU A 13 -20.61 16.84 11.65
N ASP A 14 -21.92 16.78 11.90
CA ASP A 14 -22.54 17.35 13.12
C ASP A 14 -22.91 16.35 14.23
N MET A 15 -22.62 15.05 14.08
CA MET A 15 -22.94 14.06 15.12
C MET A 15 -21.74 13.79 16.02
N ARG A 16 -21.70 14.47 17.17
CA ARG A 16 -20.77 14.19 18.27
C ARG A 16 -21.29 13.03 19.11
N GLY A 17 -20.52 11.95 19.23
CA GLY A 17 -20.73 10.87 20.17
C GLY A 17 -20.23 11.25 21.58
N ALA A 18 -20.79 10.62 22.61
CA ALA A 18 -20.29 10.78 23.97
C ALA A 18 -18.84 10.29 24.07
N GLU A 19 -18.00 11.04 24.80
CA GLU A 19 -16.62 10.62 25.07
C GLU A 19 -16.63 9.31 25.89
N PRO A 20 -15.77 8.32 25.57
CA PRO A 20 -15.72 7.07 26.32
C PRO A 20 -15.35 7.32 27.79
N PRO A 21 -15.90 6.54 28.75
CA PRO A 21 -15.45 6.57 30.14
C PRO A 21 -13.95 6.28 30.25
N GLU A 22 -13.29 6.82 31.28
CA GLU A 22 -11.83 6.75 31.46
C GLU A 22 -11.27 5.34 31.28
N ALA A 23 -11.85 4.33 31.94
CA ALA A 23 -11.39 2.95 31.82
C ALA A 23 -11.36 2.45 30.37
N LEU A 24 -12.42 2.75 29.61
CA LEU A 24 -12.54 2.35 28.21
C LEU A 24 -11.62 3.16 27.29
N ALA A 25 -11.40 4.45 27.60
CA ALA A 25 -10.43 5.28 26.89
C ALA A 25 -9.01 4.70 26.99
N TRP A 26 -8.59 4.27 28.19
CA TRP A 26 -7.30 3.60 28.38
C TRP A 26 -7.21 2.26 27.64
N GLU A 27 -8.28 1.46 27.62
CA GLU A 27 -8.32 0.23 26.82
C GLU A 27 -8.11 0.49 25.33
N TYR A 28 -8.78 1.51 24.78
CA TYR A 28 -8.61 1.90 23.38
C TYR A 28 -7.19 2.39 23.07
N VAL A 29 -6.60 3.17 23.97
CA VAL A 29 -5.24 3.70 23.79
C VAL A 29 -4.19 2.59 23.83
N ASN A 30 -4.32 1.65 24.76
CA ASN A 30 -3.47 0.48 24.81
C ASN A 30 -3.61 -0.35 23.52
N ALA A 31 -4.85 -0.61 23.08
CA ALA A 31 -5.10 -1.33 21.85
C ALA A 31 -4.49 -0.64 20.62
N PHE A 32 -4.56 0.69 20.55
CA PHE A 32 -3.93 1.46 19.48
C PHE A 32 -2.41 1.25 19.46
N PHE A 33 -1.71 1.48 20.57
CA PHE A 33 -0.26 1.39 20.59
C PHE A 33 0.26 -0.05 20.46
N ASP A 34 -0.48 -1.03 20.95
CA ASP A 34 -0.05 -2.43 20.95
C ASP A 34 -0.32 -3.09 19.59
N ASN A 35 -1.49 -2.83 18.99
CA ASN A 35 -2.01 -3.63 17.88
C ASN A 35 -2.08 -2.90 16.52
N CYS A 36 -2.26 -1.57 16.53
CA CYS A 36 -2.49 -0.81 15.30
C CYS A 36 -1.19 -0.55 14.54
N TRP A 37 -1.25 -0.64 13.21
CA TRP A 37 -0.09 -0.36 12.35
C TRP A 37 0.21 1.14 12.30
N GLU A 38 -0.82 1.98 12.47
CA GLU A 38 -0.72 3.44 12.49
C GLU A 38 0.19 3.94 13.62
N ALA A 39 0.13 3.29 14.79
CA ALA A 39 1.00 3.61 15.93
C ALA A 39 2.48 3.39 15.61
N ARG A 40 2.80 2.46 14.70
CA ARG A 40 4.17 2.11 14.30
C ARG A 40 4.78 3.10 13.31
N LEU A 41 3.98 4.00 12.74
CA LEU A 41 4.47 5.15 12.00
C LEU A 41 5.06 6.23 12.91
N GLY A 42 4.87 6.14 14.24
CA GLY A 42 5.52 7.06 15.17
C GLY A 42 5.07 8.50 15.07
N PHE A 43 3.85 8.76 14.56
CA PHE A 43 3.30 10.11 14.56
C PHE A 43 3.16 10.67 15.97
N VAL A 44 2.90 9.80 16.95
CA VAL A 44 2.62 10.17 18.34
C VAL A 44 3.46 9.27 19.25
N SER A 45 4.10 9.86 20.26
CA SER A 45 4.76 9.09 21.33
C SER A 45 3.72 8.54 22.30
N ARG A 46 3.89 7.29 22.73
CA ARG A 46 2.99 6.65 23.71
C ARG A 46 2.98 7.42 25.02
N SER A 47 4.17 7.67 25.58
CA SER A 47 4.35 8.42 26.84
C SER A 47 3.70 9.81 26.81
N ASP A 48 3.96 10.59 25.76
CA ASP A 48 3.46 11.96 25.63
C ASP A 48 1.92 11.96 25.52
N PHE A 49 1.36 10.99 24.81
CA PHE A 49 -0.09 10.84 24.67
C PHE A 49 -0.75 10.37 25.97
N GLU A 50 -0.17 9.37 26.65
CA GLU A 50 -0.67 8.86 27.92
C GLU A 50 -0.63 9.95 29.01
N ALA A 51 0.44 10.76 29.06
CA ALA A 51 0.53 11.90 29.97
C ALA A 51 -0.55 12.96 29.67
N GLN A 52 -0.80 13.27 28.39
CA GLN A 52 -1.88 14.17 27.98
C GLN A 52 -3.27 13.63 28.34
N LEU A 53 -3.49 12.32 28.15
CA LEU A 53 -4.74 11.66 28.48
C LEU A 53 -4.98 11.63 29.99
N GLN A 54 -3.94 11.33 30.78
CA GLN A 54 -4.01 11.39 32.22
C GLN A 54 -4.36 12.81 32.68
N ALA A 55 -3.63 13.83 32.19
CA ALA A 55 -3.94 15.22 32.53
C ALA A 55 -5.37 15.63 32.15
N HIS A 56 -5.93 15.07 31.08
CA HIS A 56 -7.30 15.31 30.64
C HIS A 56 -8.36 14.76 31.63
N PHE A 57 -8.14 13.56 32.21
CA PHE A 57 -9.07 12.99 33.19
C PHE A 57 -8.87 13.55 34.62
N TYR A 58 -7.64 13.93 34.98
CA TYR A 58 -7.35 14.50 36.30
C TYR A 58 -7.77 15.96 36.44
N ASN A 59 -7.56 16.77 35.41
CA ASN A 59 -7.99 18.16 35.43
C ASN A 59 -9.43 18.23 34.91
N GLU A 60 -10.41 18.41 35.80
CA GLU A 60 -11.79 18.85 35.46
C GLU A 60 -11.83 20.24 34.78
N THR A 61 -10.76 20.66 34.10
CA THR A 61 -10.81 21.82 33.22
C THR A 61 -11.63 21.45 31.98
N PRO A 62 -12.75 22.13 31.71
CA PRO A 62 -13.44 21.99 30.45
C PRO A 62 -12.51 22.52 29.36
N TRP A 63 -11.84 21.63 28.62
CA TRP A 63 -11.08 21.98 27.43
C TRP A 63 -12.05 22.39 26.32
N CYS A 64 -12.57 23.61 26.43
CA CYS A 64 -13.22 24.31 25.35
C CYS A 64 -12.11 24.92 24.48
N ASN A 65 -11.83 24.29 23.33
CA ASN A 65 -11.29 24.88 22.08
C ASN A 65 -9.98 24.36 21.49
N ASP A 66 -9.26 23.39 22.05
CA ASP A 66 -8.17 22.77 21.28
C ASP A 66 -8.68 21.64 20.38
N HIS A 67 -9.15 22.03 19.19
CA HIS A 67 -9.58 21.11 18.15
C HIS A 67 -8.53 20.06 17.81
N ALA A 68 -7.24 20.38 17.92
CA ALA A 68 -6.16 19.48 17.57
C ALA A 68 -6.03 18.31 18.54
N THR A 69 -5.92 18.58 19.84
CA THR A 69 -5.84 17.51 20.85
C THR A 69 -7.16 16.73 20.92
N TYR A 70 -8.32 17.38 20.75
CA TYR A 70 -9.61 16.67 20.68
C TYR A 70 -9.68 15.70 19.49
N ALA A 71 -9.29 16.14 18.29
CA ALA A 71 -9.25 15.26 17.12
C ALA A 71 -8.24 14.13 17.30
N LEU A 72 -7.06 14.43 17.85
CA LEU A 72 -6.00 13.46 18.09
C LEU A 72 -6.46 12.33 19.02
N ARG A 73 -7.07 12.66 20.17
CA ARG A 73 -7.58 11.64 21.09
C ARG A 73 -8.65 10.77 20.44
N ASN A 74 -9.62 11.40 19.78
CA ASN A 74 -10.74 10.68 19.17
C ASN A 74 -10.32 9.76 18.01
N VAL A 75 -9.31 10.12 17.21
CA VAL A 75 -8.81 9.22 16.17
C VAL A 75 -8.01 8.04 16.74
N VAL A 76 -7.25 8.27 17.83
CA VAL A 76 -6.57 7.19 18.58
C VAL A 76 -7.60 6.23 19.17
N PHE A 77 -8.65 6.75 19.82
CA PHE A 77 -9.74 5.94 20.35
C PHE A 77 -10.44 5.13 19.24
N ALA A 78 -10.73 5.76 18.10
CA ALA A 78 -11.39 5.07 16.99
C ALA A 78 -10.55 3.90 16.46
N ALA A 79 -9.25 4.12 16.25
CA ALA A 79 -8.35 3.07 15.77
C ALA A 79 -8.21 1.93 16.79
N GLY A 80 -8.07 2.26 18.08
CA GLY A 80 -8.00 1.29 19.18
C GLY A 80 -9.28 0.48 19.35
N PHE A 81 -10.43 1.14 19.32
CA PHE A 81 -11.74 0.51 19.40
C PHE A 81 -11.96 -0.49 18.25
N ARG A 82 -11.67 -0.07 17.00
CA ARG A 82 -11.72 -0.95 15.82
C ARG A 82 -10.81 -2.16 15.98
N SER A 83 -9.62 -1.99 16.54
CA SER A 83 -8.67 -3.08 16.77
C SER A 83 -9.18 -4.09 17.79
N LEU A 84 -9.71 -3.64 18.93
CA LEU A 84 -10.29 -4.54 19.94
C LEU A 84 -11.46 -5.37 19.37
N GLN A 85 -12.34 -4.71 18.61
CA GLN A 85 -13.46 -5.41 17.98
C GLN A 85 -12.98 -6.43 16.95
N ALA A 86 -11.96 -6.11 16.14
CA ALA A 86 -11.36 -7.06 15.20
C ALA A 86 -10.76 -8.28 15.91
N GLN A 87 -10.12 -8.10 17.08
CA GLN A 87 -9.52 -9.19 17.85
C GLN A 87 -10.53 -10.09 18.56
N SER A 88 -11.72 -9.57 18.88
CA SER A 88 -12.77 -10.35 19.56
C SER A 88 -13.26 -11.55 18.75
N GLY A 89 -13.12 -11.52 17.43
CA GLY A 89 -13.56 -12.58 16.50
C GLY A 89 -15.08 -12.79 16.41
N THR A 90 -15.86 -12.11 17.26
CA THR A 90 -17.33 -12.21 17.33
C THR A 90 -18.03 -11.05 16.61
N VAL A 91 -17.36 -9.92 16.47
CA VAL A 91 -17.88 -8.72 15.81
C VAL A 91 -17.55 -8.76 14.32
N SER A 92 -18.56 -8.55 13.47
CA SER A 92 -18.35 -8.48 12.02
C SER A 92 -17.50 -7.26 11.63
N TYR A 93 -16.80 -7.34 10.49
CA TYR A 93 -16.01 -6.22 9.96
C TYR A 93 -16.81 -4.92 9.88
N THR A 94 -18.05 -5.02 9.40
CA THR A 94 -18.94 -3.87 9.17
C THR A 94 -19.39 -3.23 10.46
N THR A 95 -19.68 -4.03 11.49
CA THR A 95 -20.02 -3.54 12.83
C THR A 95 -18.80 -2.89 13.46
N ALA A 96 -17.62 -3.52 13.36
CA ALA A 96 -16.40 -2.97 13.92
C ALA A 96 -16.05 -1.58 13.36
N GLN A 97 -16.14 -1.43 12.04
CA GLN A 97 -15.90 -0.12 11.38
C GLN A 97 -16.97 0.91 11.75
N LYS A 98 -18.25 0.49 11.81
CA LYS A 98 -19.37 1.39 12.10
C LYS A 98 -19.31 1.92 13.54
N ASP A 99 -19.07 1.04 14.51
CA ASP A 99 -19.06 1.41 15.92
C ASP A 99 -17.88 2.32 16.24
N ALA A 100 -16.68 2.00 15.73
CA ALA A 100 -15.51 2.87 15.85
C ALA A 100 -15.72 4.24 15.17
N TRP A 101 -16.40 4.27 14.01
CA TRP A 101 -16.74 5.51 13.34
C TRP A 101 -17.69 6.38 14.18
N GLN A 102 -18.80 5.79 14.63
CA GLN A 102 -19.87 6.52 15.34
C GLN A 102 -19.48 6.89 16.77
N GLY A 103 -18.68 6.04 17.43
CA GLY A 103 -18.26 6.25 18.82
C GLY A 103 -17.14 7.27 18.96
N CYS A 104 -16.20 7.32 18.01
CA CYS A 104 -14.98 8.13 18.18
C CYS A 104 -14.56 8.89 16.92
N PHE A 105 -14.55 8.29 15.72
CA PHE A 105 -14.01 8.99 14.56
C PHE A 105 -14.85 10.21 14.13
N SER A 106 -16.19 10.13 14.25
CA SER A 106 -17.08 11.26 13.94
C SER A 106 -16.80 12.48 14.81
N ASN A 107 -16.34 12.27 16.05
CA ASN A 107 -15.90 13.36 16.93
C ASN A 107 -14.67 14.07 16.37
N ALA A 108 -13.63 13.33 15.96
CA ALA A 108 -12.45 13.91 15.32
C ALA A 108 -12.82 14.66 14.04
N LEU A 109 -13.75 14.11 13.26
CA LEU A 109 -14.25 14.74 12.04
C LEU A 109 -15.05 16.02 12.30
N SER A 110 -15.81 16.08 13.40
CA SER A 110 -16.65 17.25 13.75
C SER A 110 -15.85 18.54 13.99
N VAL A 111 -14.55 18.41 14.27
CA VAL A 111 -13.65 19.55 14.48
C VAL A 111 -12.67 19.74 13.33
N LEU A 112 -12.82 19.01 12.22
CA LEU A 112 -11.90 19.08 11.07
C LEU A 112 -11.80 20.50 10.50
N ALA A 113 -12.91 21.23 10.38
CA ALA A 113 -12.87 22.61 9.91
C ALA A 113 -12.03 23.50 10.84
N GLY A 114 -12.19 23.33 12.16
CA GLY A 114 -11.36 24.00 13.15
C GLY A 114 -9.89 23.63 13.04
N LEU A 115 -9.59 22.34 12.81
CA LEU A 115 -8.24 21.82 12.64
C LEU A 115 -7.51 22.43 11.42
N LEU A 116 -8.25 22.70 10.34
CA LEU A 116 -7.72 23.27 9.10
C LEU A 116 -7.59 24.80 9.13
N LEU A 117 -8.42 25.47 9.93
CA LEU A 117 -8.52 26.93 9.96
C LEU A 117 -7.74 27.57 11.13
N SER A 118 -7.49 26.83 12.20
CA SER A 118 -6.70 27.30 13.34
C SER A 118 -5.20 27.37 13.01
N PRO A 119 -4.41 28.19 13.74
CA PRO A 119 -2.95 28.15 13.64
C PRO A 119 -2.45 26.71 13.81
N SER A 120 -1.56 26.29 12.89
CA SER A 120 -1.02 24.93 12.92
C SER A 120 -0.30 24.68 14.25
N GLN A 121 -0.55 23.50 14.83
CA GLN A 121 0.09 23.00 16.04
C GLN A 121 0.61 21.59 15.74
N LEU A 122 1.56 21.09 16.50
CA LEU A 122 2.09 19.73 16.33
C LEU A 122 0.98 18.67 16.40
N SER A 123 0.07 18.79 17.38
CA SER A 123 -1.10 17.91 17.52
C SER A 123 -2.01 17.91 16.29
N ALA A 124 -2.05 19.02 15.53
CA ALA A 124 -2.86 19.09 14.31
C ALA A 124 -2.24 18.27 13.17
N VAL A 125 -0.91 18.29 13.05
CA VAL A 125 -0.17 17.43 12.12
C VAL A 125 -0.43 15.96 12.45
N GLN A 126 -0.30 15.60 13.73
CA GLN A 126 -0.48 14.24 14.23
C GLN A 126 -1.93 13.76 14.01
N ALA A 127 -2.91 14.59 14.34
CA ALA A 127 -4.33 14.27 14.16
C ALA A 127 -4.67 14.07 12.68
N LEU A 128 -4.30 15.01 11.80
CA LEU A 128 -4.57 14.89 10.37
C LEU A 128 -3.90 13.65 9.75
N ALA A 129 -2.65 13.34 10.13
CA ALA A 129 -1.93 12.16 9.66
C ALA A 129 -2.61 10.86 10.11
N LEU A 130 -2.97 10.75 11.39
CA LEU A 130 -3.69 9.57 11.90
C LEU A 130 -5.11 9.47 11.34
N MET A 131 -5.80 10.58 11.12
CA MET A 131 -7.10 10.60 10.45
C MET A 131 -6.97 10.09 9.02
N ALA A 132 -5.90 10.46 8.29
CA ALA A 132 -5.62 9.94 6.95
C ALA A 132 -5.42 8.42 6.97
N CYS A 133 -4.64 7.90 7.93
CA CYS A 133 -4.48 6.45 8.09
C CYS A 133 -5.80 5.75 8.46
N TYR A 134 -6.62 6.34 9.32
CA TYR A 134 -7.89 5.75 9.72
C TYR A 134 -8.87 5.63 8.54
N VAL A 135 -9.02 6.68 7.72
CA VAL A 135 -9.97 6.67 6.59
C VAL A 135 -9.52 5.77 5.45
N GLU A 136 -8.25 5.37 5.43
CA GLU A 136 -7.73 4.38 4.48
C GLU A 136 -8.54 3.06 4.57
N SER A 137 -8.83 2.58 5.78
CA SER A 137 -9.59 1.35 6.00
C SER A 137 -11.05 1.46 5.56
N LEU A 138 -11.54 2.68 5.31
CA LEU A 138 -12.91 2.95 4.85
C LEU A 138 -13.02 2.96 3.32
N GLY A 139 -11.92 2.79 2.59
CA GLY A 139 -11.92 2.76 1.12
C GLY A 139 -12.27 4.12 0.48
N ARG A 140 -11.93 5.24 1.13
CA ARG A 140 -12.20 6.60 0.65
C ARG A 140 -10.91 7.33 0.23
N PRO A 141 -10.28 6.98 -0.91
CA PRO A 141 -8.95 7.49 -1.28
C PRO A 141 -8.91 9.02 -1.45
N GLY A 142 -9.97 9.64 -1.98
CA GLY A 142 -10.07 11.09 -2.09
C GLY A 142 -10.07 11.79 -0.73
N PHE A 143 -10.74 11.21 0.26
CA PHE A 143 -10.79 11.77 1.62
C PHE A 143 -9.45 11.57 2.35
N GLN A 144 -8.84 10.40 2.20
CA GLN A 144 -7.49 10.12 2.69
C GLN A 144 -6.47 11.13 2.16
N ARG A 145 -6.51 11.41 0.85
CA ARG A 145 -5.62 12.38 0.20
C ARG A 145 -5.77 13.77 0.81
N ILE A 146 -7.00 14.26 0.97
CA ILE A 146 -7.27 15.58 1.57
C ILE A 146 -6.68 15.68 2.97
N LEU A 147 -6.87 14.67 3.82
CA LEU A 147 -6.35 14.68 5.18
C LEU A 147 -4.81 14.65 5.20
N CYS A 148 -4.20 13.79 4.38
CA CYS A 148 -2.75 13.66 4.30
C CYS A 148 -2.08 14.94 3.76
N ASP A 149 -2.64 15.54 2.70
CA ASP A 149 -2.10 16.76 2.10
C ASP A 149 -2.20 17.96 3.07
N ASN A 150 -3.28 18.03 3.86
CA ASN A 150 -3.41 19.04 4.90
C ASN A 150 -2.46 18.76 6.09
N ALA A 151 -2.19 17.49 6.43
CA ALA A 151 -1.16 17.16 7.42
C ALA A 151 0.22 17.65 6.96
N VAL A 152 0.56 17.45 5.67
CA VAL A 152 1.82 17.95 5.09
C VAL A 152 1.87 19.48 5.13
N ARG A 153 0.79 20.16 4.75
CA ARG A 153 0.72 21.63 4.84
C ARG A 153 0.94 22.09 6.28
N ALA A 154 0.25 21.48 7.25
CA ALA A 154 0.39 21.80 8.66
C ALA A 154 1.84 21.58 9.15
N ALA A 155 2.48 20.48 8.75
CA ALA A 155 3.87 20.16 9.07
C ALA A 155 4.86 21.17 8.47
N VAL A 156 4.63 21.58 7.22
CA VAL A 156 5.43 22.62 6.55
C VAL A 156 5.27 23.96 7.26
N THR A 157 4.06 24.33 7.67
CA THR A 157 3.80 25.55 8.47
C THR A 157 4.51 25.51 9.82
N GLN A 158 4.61 24.34 10.47
CA GLN A 158 5.39 24.14 11.69
C GLN A 158 6.91 24.08 11.43
N GLY A 159 7.35 24.14 10.18
CA GLY A 159 8.77 24.10 9.82
C GLY A 159 9.39 22.70 9.86
N LEU A 160 8.63 21.61 10.06
CA LEU A 160 9.18 20.26 10.29
C LEU A 160 10.07 19.72 9.14
N HIS A 161 9.88 20.24 7.93
CA HIS A 161 10.69 19.96 6.74
C HIS A 161 12.09 20.60 6.75
N ARG A 162 12.34 21.53 7.67
CA ARG A 162 13.61 22.26 7.81
C ARG A 162 14.39 21.75 9.00
N GLU A 163 15.70 21.63 8.80
CA GLU A 163 16.65 21.43 9.88
C GLU A 163 16.56 22.60 10.87
N HIS A 164 16.12 22.31 12.08
CA HIS A 164 16.16 23.26 13.18
C HIS A 164 17.53 23.15 13.83
N LYS A 165 18.37 24.17 13.67
CA LYS A 165 19.51 24.34 14.59
C LYS A 165 18.91 24.48 15.99
N GLN A 166 19.29 23.59 16.91
CA GLN A 166 18.77 23.54 18.28
C GLN A 166 18.47 24.94 18.79
N LEU A 167 17.18 25.29 18.85
CA LEU A 167 16.77 26.49 19.55
C LEU A 167 17.11 26.24 21.02
N ILE A 168 17.47 27.31 21.74
CA ILE A 168 18.00 27.26 23.12
C ILE A 168 17.07 26.50 24.09
N ASN A 169 15.82 26.21 23.69
CA ASN A 169 14.78 25.59 24.53
C ASN A 169 14.20 24.26 24.00
N THR A 170 14.69 23.66 22.91
CA THR A 170 14.14 22.37 22.40
C THR A 170 15.01 21.21 22.85
N SER A 171 14.40 20.19 23.50
CA SER A 171 15.14 19.01 23.93
C SER A 171 15.60 18.17 22.72
N LEU A 172 16.69 17.42 22.87
CA LEU A 172 17.17 16.51 21.81
C LEU A 172 16.09 15.47 21.45
N ASP A 173 15.37 14.97 22.45
CA ASP A 173 14.29 14.00 22.29
C ASP A 173 13.14 14.56 21.43
N GLU A 174 12.69 15.78 21.72
CA GLU A 174 11.65 16.47 20.96
C GLU A 174 12.08 16.71 19.49
N SER A 175 13.35 17.08 19.28
CA SER A 175 13.90 17.25 17.93
C SER A 175 13.87 15.95 17.12
N VAL A 176 14.22 14.82 17.75
CA VAL A 176 14.18 13.49 17.12
C VAL A 176 12.73 13.08 16.82
N LYS A 177 11.80 13.27 17.76
CA LYS A 177 10.37 13.00 17.56
C LYS A 177 9.79 13.81 16.39
N ASN A 178 10.11 15.10 16.31
CA ASN A 178 9.65 15.99 15.24
C ASN A 178 10.23 15.60 13.86
N ALA A 179 11.50 15.18 13.82
CA ALA A 179 12.11 14.70 12.59
C ALA A 179 11.48 13.38 12.12
N TRP A 180 11.19 12.43 13.03
CA TRP A 180 10.46 11.21 12.68
C TRP A 180 9.01 11.48 12.25
N LEU A 181 8.32 12.43 12.87
CA LEU A 181 6.99 12.86 12.44
C LEU A 181 7.03 13.35 10.98
N TRP A 182 8.00 14.19 10.63
CA TRP A 182 8.19 14.63 9.24
C TRP A 182 8.43 13.47 8.29
N TRP A 183 9.40 12.60 8.59
CA TRP A 183 9.78 11.52 7.68
C TRP A 183 8.73 10.43 7.54
N SER A 184 7.96 10.15 8.60
CA SER A 184 6.84 9.22 8.54
C SER A 184 5.71 9.78 7.70
N LEU A 185 5.44 11.09 7.81
CA LEU A 185 4.46 11.77 6.99
C LEU A 185 4.90 11.84 5.52
N TYR A 186 6.20 12.04 5.28
CA TYR A 186 6.81 11.96 3.96
C TYR A 186 6.58 10.59 3.31
N VAL A 187 6.83 9.50 4.04
CA VAL A 187 6.57 8.14 3.54
C VAL A 187 5.09 7.95 3.22
N LEU A 188 4.19 8.36 4.11
CA LEU A 188 2.75 8.22 3.92
C LEU A 188 2.25 8.99 2.69
N GLU A 189 2.58 10.29 2.56
CA GLU A 189 2.10 11.12 1.45
C GLU A 189 2.63 10.64 0.11
N LYS A 190 3.94 10.34 0.03
CA LYS A 190 4.55 9.86 -1.20
C LYS A 190 4.02 8.50 -1.61
N HIS A 191 3.73 7.61 -0.65
CA HIS A 191 3.10 6.34 -0.92
C HIS A 191 1.69 6.53 -1.52
N ILE A 192 0.85 7.37 -0.91
CA ILE A 192 -0.49 7.69 -1.41
C ILE A 192 -0.41 8.28 -2.82
N ALA A 193 0.50 9.24 -3.05
CA ALA A 193 0.70 9.88 -4.34
C ALA A 193 1.14 8.87 -5.41
N PHE A 194 2.09 7.99 -5.08
CA PHE A 194 2.61 6.96 -5.97
C PHE A 194 1.54 5.95 -6.39
N VAL A 195 0.81 5.39 -5.41
CA VAL A 195 -0.25 4.40 -5.66
C VAL A 195 -1.41 5.01 -6.45
N SER A 196 -1.77 6.27 -6.17
CA SER A 196 -2.86 6.96 -6.84
C SER A 196 -2.49 7.51 -8.23
N GLY A 197 -1.19 7.49 -8.59
CA GLY A 197 -0.70 8.12 -9.82
C GLY A 197 -0.85 9.64 -9.84
N THR A 198 -0.95 10.28 -8.67
CA THR A 198 -1.11 11.74 -8.53
C THR A 198 0.22 12.41 -8.20
N PRO A 199 0.43 13.68 -8.60
CA PRO A 199 1.59 14.44 -8.15
C PRO A 199 1.64 14.57 -6.63
N SER A 200 2.83 14.43 -6.07
CA SER A 200 3.13 14.67 -4.66
C SER A 200 3.00 16.16 -4.32
N VAL A 201 2.45 16.48 -3.15
CA VAL A 201 2.44 17.87 -2.64
C VAL A 201 3.77 18.26 -1.99
N ILE A 202 4.61 17.28 -1.64
CA ILE A 202 5.95 17.49 -1.11
C ILE A 202 6.94 17.72 -2.25
N ASP A 203 7.65 18.84 -2.21
CA ASP A 203 8.82 19.10 -3.04
C ASP A 203 10.10 18.68 -2.31
N ASP A 204 10.75 17.63 -2.81
CA ASP A 204 11.97 17.06 -2.22
C ASP A 204 13.12 18.09 -2.14
N SER A 205 13.13 19.12 -2.99
CA SER A 205 14.17 20.16 -3.02
C SER A 205 14.10 21.14 -1.85
N THR A 206 12.98 21.18 -1.13
CA THR A 206 12.74 22.10 0.00
C THR A 206 13.12 21.51 1.35
N ILE A 207 13.46 20.22 1.39
CA ILE A 207 13.70 19.47 2.63
C ILE A 207 15.14 19.65 3.07
N THR A 208 15.34 20.16 4.29
CA THR A 208 16.68 20.19 4.93
C THR A 208 16.77 19.34 6.18
N THR A 209 15.64 18.91 6.77
CA THR A 209 15.64 18.03 7.96
C THR A 209 16.42 16.72 7.69
N PRO A 210 17.42 16.35 8.50
CA PRO A 210 18.14 15.09 8.33
C PRO A 210 17.27 13.89 8.71
N ILE A 211 17.58 12.70 8.17
CA ILE A 211 16.97 11.45 8.63
C ILE A 211 17.61 11.10 9.99
N PRO A 212 16.83 10.92 11.07
CA PRO A 212 17.39 10.58 12.37
C PRO A 212 18.09 9.21 12.37
N SER A 213 19.18 9.11 13.12
CA SER A 213 19.89 7.84 13.37
C SER A 213 19.50 7.17 14.69
N GLU A 214 18.60 7.79 15.45
CA GLU A 214 18.18 7.37 16.78
C GLU A 214 16.66 7.49 16.89
N VAL A 215 16.08 6.76 17.84
CA VAL A 215 14.67 6.85 18.24
C VAL A 215 14.62 7.09 19.75
N SER A 216 13.60 7.84 20.19
CA SER A 216 13.31 8.00 21.62
C SER A 216 13.12 6.64 22.29
N MET A 217 13.53 6.50 23.56
CA MET A 217 13.50 5.20 24.27
C MET A 217 12.09 4.59 24.38
N ASP A 218 11.07 5.44 24.36
CA ASP A 218 9.64 5.15 24.48
C ASP A 218 8.91 5.08 23.12
N SER A 219 9.67 5.14 22.01
CA SER A 219 9.11 5.17 20.67
C SER A 219 8.62 3.80 20.20
N ASN A 220 7.47 3.77 19.55
CA ASN A 220 6.96 2.59 18.83
C ASN A 220 7.54 2.43 17.41
N ILE A 221 8.47 3.32 17.03
CA ILE A 221 9.11 3.31 15.71
C ILE A 221 10.06 2.12 15.59
N ASP A 222 9.84 1.29 14.57
CA ASP A 222 10.90 0.43 14.06
C ASP A 222 11.81 1.24 13.12
N MET A 223 12.92 1.72 13.65
CA MET A 223 13.87 2.57 12.93
C MET A 223 14.40 1.90 11.65
N GLN A 224 14.70 0.59 11.69
CA GLN A 224 15.23 -0.09 10.51
C GLN A 224 14.14 -0.26 9.44
N TYR A 225 12.88 -0.51 9.84
CA TYR A 225 11.74 -0.48 8.91
C TYR A 225 11.55 0.90 8.27
N LEU A 226 11.43 1.96 9.07
CA LEU A 226 11.19 3.30 8.52
C LEU A 226 12.35 3.79 7.66
N THR A 227 13.59 3.46 8.01
CA THR A 227 14.77 3.78 7.18
C THR A 227 14.69 3.09 5.81
N LEU A 228 14.30 1.81 5.78
CA LEU A 228 14.09 1.07 4.52
C LEU A 228 12.92 1.64 3.71
N ALA A 229 11.79 1.94 4.37
CA ALA A 229 10.64 2.56 3.75
C ALA A 229 10.99 3.92 3.15
N LEU A 230 11.77 4.76 3.85
CA LEU A 230 12.26 6.04 3.35
C LEU A 230 13.16 5.89 2.13
N ARG A 231 14.13 4.97 2.17
CA ARG A 231 15.02 4.70 1.01
C ARG A 231 14.21 4.24 -0.19
N HIS A 232 13.23 3.35 -0.01
CA HIS A 232 12.33 2.91 -1.09
C HIS A 232 11.44 4.03 -1.61
N THR A 233 10.83 4.83 -0.72
CA THR A 233 9.99 5.97 -1.08
C THR A 233 10.74 7.01 -1.92
N LYS A 234 12.01 7.28 -1.62
CA LYS A 234 12.85 8.17 -2.46
C LYS A 234 13.04 7.63 -3.88
N ILE A 235 13.19 6.31 -4.04
CA ILE A 235 13.22 5.66 -5.36
C ILE A 235 11.86 5.84 -6.05
N CYS A 236 10.74 5.60 -5.36
CA CYS A 236 9.39 5.81 -5.88
C CYS A 236 9.12 7.26 -6.32
N SER A 237 9.57 8.25 -5.54
CA SER A 237 9.46 9.69 -5.89
C SER A 237 10.14 9.97 -7.23
N ARG A 238 11.35 9.44 -7.44
CA ARG A 238 12.07 9.54 -8.72
C ARG A 238 11.36 8.82 -9.85
N ILE A 239 10.85 7.60 -9.63
CA ILE A 239 10.07 6.85 -10.64
C ILE A 239 8.86 7.67 -11.09
N THR A 240 8.08 8.25 -10.17
CA THR A 240 6.92 9.08 -10.53
C THR A 240 7.33 10.25 -11.42
N ARG A 241 8.40 10.95 -11.05
CA ARG A 241 8.90 12.12 -11.80
C ARG A 241 9.45 11.74 -13.18
N GLU A 242 10.22 10.66 -13.27
CA GLU A 242 11.03 10.33 -14.45
C GLU A 242 10.34 9.35 -15.41
N LEU A 243 9.39 8.54 -14.93
CA LEU A 243 8.68 7.52 -15.74
C LEU A 243 7.16 7.71 -15.82
N MET A 244 6.53 8.38 -14.85
CA MET A 244 5.06 8.54 -14.82
C MET A 244 4.58 9.96 -15.16
N SER A 245 5.50 10.92 -15.28
CA SER A 245 5.15 12.31 -15.60
C SER A 245 4.76 12.49 -17.07
N THR A 246 4.09 13.62 -17.36
CA THR A 246 3.82 14.04 -18.75
C THR A 246 5.12 14.27 -19.53
N GLN A 247 6.18 14.71 -18.85
CA GLN A 247 7.51 14.88 -19.46
C GLN A 247 8.12 13.53 -19.85
N ALA A 248 7.91 12.47 -19.06
CA ALA A 248 8.36 11.13 -19.38
C ALA A 248 7.78 10.61 -20.71
N ARG A 249 6.60 11.09 -21.13
CA ARG A 249 5.99 10.74 -22.44
C ARG A 249 6.78 11.28 -23.63
N ARG A 250 7.61 12.31 -23.42
CA ARG A 250 8.45 12.93 -24.45
C ARG A 250 9.83 12.29 -24.57
N LEU A 251 10.17 11.33 -23.70
CA LEU A 251 11.44 10.61 -23.78
C LEU A 251 11.52 9.83 -25.09
N SER A 252 12.71 9.80 -25.69
CA SER A 252 13.01 8.84 -26.75
C SER A 252 12.91 7.42 -26.20
N VAL A 253 12.64 6.45 -27.07
CA VAL A 253 12.54 5.04 -26.67
C VAL A 253 13.82 4.56 -25.97
N ASP A 254 14.99 4.99 -26.44
CA ASP A 254 16.28 4.66 -25.82
C ASP A 254 16.47 5.30 -24.45
N ALA A 255 16.10 6.57 -24.28
CA ALA A 255 16.17 7.22 -22.98
C ALA A 255 15.24 6.51 -21.98
N LEU A 256 14.00 6.23 -22.38
CA LEU A 256 13.04 5.50 -21.57
C LEU A 256 13.56 4.11 -21.16
N ARG A 257 14.13 3.35 -22.11
CA ARG A 257 14.72 2.04 -21.84
C ARG A 257 15.89 2.13 -20.85
N LYS A 258 16.77 3.12 -20.99
CA LYS A 258 17.88 3.34 -20.04
C LYS A 258 17.37 3.66 -18.64
N THR A 259 16.40 4.57 -18.52
CA THR A 259 15.77 4.92 -17.23
C THR A 259 15.09 3.72 -16.58
N VAL A 260 14.35 2.90 -17.34
CA VAL A 260 13.74 1.67 -16.82
C VAL A 260 14.80 0.69 -16.30
N LYS A 261 15.90 0.48 -17.03
CA LYS A 261 17.00 -0.38 -16.58
C LYS A 261 17.69 0.15 -15.34
N GLU A 262 17.87 1.46 -15.23
CA GLU A 262 18.46 2.09 -14.04
C GLU A 262 17.62 1.83 -12.79
N PHE A 263 16.29 2.03 -12.87
CA PHE A 263 15.40 1.77 -11.74
C PHE A 263 15.24 0.28 -11.43
N ASP A 264 15.17 -0.59 -12.46
CA ASP A 264 15.16 -2.05 -12.26
C ASP A 264 16.40 -2.50 -11.48
N GLN A 265 17.58 -2.00 -11.83
CA GLN A 265 18.81 -2.32 -11.11
C GLN A 265 18.80 -1.78 -9.68
N GLN A 266 18.40 -0.52 -9.47
CA GLN A 266 18.30 0.08 -8.12
C GLN A 266 17.34 -0.71 -7.21
N ILE A 267 16.20 -1.16 -7.73
CA ILE A 267 15.24 -1.95 -6.95
C ILE A 267 15.79 -3.36 -6.66
N LYS A 268 16.48 -3.99 -7.62
CA LYS A 268 17.15 -5.28 -7.39
C LYS A 268 18.27 -5.18 -6.36
N ASP A 269 19.04 -4.09 -6.39
CA ASP A 269 20.06 -3.80 -5.38
C ASP A 269 19.41 -3.66 -4.00
N PHE A 270 18.34 -2.89 -3.91
CA PHE A 270 17.57 -2.73 -2.68
C PHE A 270 17.06 -4.08 -2.13
N LEU A 271 16.53 -4.96 -2.99
CA LEU A 271 16.09 -6.30 -2.59
C LEU A 271 17.23 -7.17 -2.08
N ARG A 272 18.44 -7.07 -2.66
CA ARG A 272 19.62 -7.82 -2.20
C ARG A 272 20.13 -7.34 -0.85
N ASP A 273 20.03 -6.03 -0.60
CA ASP A 273 20.43 -5.41 0.66
C ASP A 273 19.40 -5.63 1.80
N LEU A 274 18.24 -6.21 1.49
CA LEU A 274 17.14 -6.30 2.43
C LEU A 274 17.46 -7.27 3.58
N PRO A 275 17.40 -6.84 4.86
CA PRO A 275 17.66 -7.70 6.01
C PRO A 275 16.75 -8.93 6.04
N SER A 276 17.26 -10.06 6.56
CA SER A 276 16.57 -11.35 6.58
C SER A 276 15.17 -11.31 7.21
N ARG A 277 14.96 -10.45 8.23
CA ARG A 277 13.67 -10.27 8.91
C ARG A 277 12.56 -9.70 8.01
N PHE A 278 12.93 -9.00 6.93
CA PHE A 278 11.99 -8.43 5.95
C PHE A 278 11.85 -9.28 4.68
N GLN A 279 12.59 -10.40 4.59
CA GLN A 279 12.47 -11.32 3.48
C GLN A 279 11.29 -12.28 3.70
N ILE A 280 10.48 -12.48 2.66
CA ILE A 280 9.28 -13.32 2.76
C ILE A 280 9.56 -14.79 3.04
N GLY A 281 10.71 -15.31 2.60
CA GLY A 281 11.12 -16.66 2.94
C GLY A 281 11.18 -16.89 4.47
N THR A 282 11.55 -15.86 5.23
CA THR A 282 11.57 -15.88 6.70
C THR A 282 10.15 -15.82 7.27
N LEU A 283 9.30 -14.91 6.75
CA LEU A 283 7.91 -14.79 7.20
C LEU A 283 7.14 -16.10 7.02
N ALA A 284 7.27 -16.74 5.85
CA ALA A 284 6.59 -17.99 5.55
C ALA A 284 7.02 -19.13 6.49
N LYS A 285 8.32 -19.23 6.84
CA LYS A 285 8.86 -20.25 7.76
C LYS A 285 8.41 -20.02 9.21
N LEU A 286 8.44 -18.78 9.67
CA LEU A 286 8.02 -18.46 11.05
C LEU A 286 6.53 -18.70 11.25
N SER A 287 5.71 -18.41 10.23
CA SER A 287 4.28 -18.77 10.24
C SER A 287 4.04 -20.27 10.29
N THR A 288 4.86 -21.10 9.62
CA THR A 288 4.73 -22.57 9.69
C THR A 288 5.19 -23.15 11.02
N ASP A 289 6.16 -22.51 11.67
CA ASP A 289 6.72 -22.96 12.95
C ASP A 289 5.92 -22.47 14.18
N GLY A 290 4.78 -21.81 13.96
CA GLY A 290 3.91 -21.30 15.02
C GLY A 290 4.50 -20.12 15.81
N GLN A 291 5.58 -19.50 15.32
CA GLN A 291 6.21 -18.36 15.97
C GLN A 291 5.50 -17.06 15.56
N ARG A 292 5.15 -16.21 16.56
CA ARG A 292 4.61 -14.87 16.29
C ARG A 292 5.70 -13.96 15.72
N ILE A 293 5.51 -13.50 14.49
CA ILE A 293 6.32 -12.45 13.89
C ILE A 293 5.91 -11.11 14.52
N PRO A 294 6.84 -10.34 15.11
CA PRO A 294 6.54 -8.97 15.49
C PRO A 294 6.19 -8.15 14.24
N HIS A 295 5.00 -7.56 14.20
CA HIS A 295 4.54 -6.63 13.16
C HIS A 295 4.66 -7.12 11.71
N PRO A 296 3.99 -8.23 11.33
CA PRO A 296 4.08 -8.81 9.98
C PRO A 296 3.66 -7.84 8.87
N ASN A 297 2.78 -6.89 9.17
CA ASN A 297 2.31 -5.87 8.22
C ASN A 297 3.43 -4.97 7.69
N GLN A 298 4.47 -4.68 8.50
CA GLN A 298 5.61 -3.86 8.07
C GLN A 298 6.48 -4.60 7.04
N ALA A 299 6.75 -5.88 7.28
CA ALA A 299 7.51 -6.70 6.34
C ALA A 299 6.72 -6.94 5.04
N LEU A 300 5.42 -7.19 5.16
CA LEU A 300 4.53 -7.31 4.00
C LEU A 300 4.43 -6.01 3.22
N TYR A 301 4.37 -4.85 3.89
CA TYR A 301 4.42 -3.54 3.22
C TYR A 301 5.64 -3.40 2.35
N LEU A 302 6.83 -3.58 2.92
CA LEU A 302 8.08 -3.43 2.17
C LEU A 302 8.10 -4.37 0.97
N HIS A 303 7.74 -5.64 1.17
CA HIS A 303 7.70 -6.59 0.06
C HIS A 303 6.72 -6.14 -1.04
N PHE A 304 5.48 -5.81 -0.67
CA PHE A 304 4.45 -5.44 -1.62
C PHE A 304 4.80 -4.14 -2.35
N SER A 305 5.35 -3.16 -1.64
CA SER A 305 5.73 -1.87 -2.18
C SER A 305 6.93 -1.95 -3.12
N ILE A 306 7.94 -2.76 -2.79
CA ILE A 306 9.11 -2.97 -3.63
C ILE A 306 8.71 -3.65 -4.94
N TYR A 307 7.98 -4.77 -4.88
CA TYR A 307 7.53 -5.45 -6.10
C TYR A 307 6.48 -4.61 -6.86
N GLY A 308 5.62 -3.88 -6.17
CA GLY A 308 4.70 -2.92 -6.77
C GLY A 308 5.44 -1.82 -7.56
N SER A 309 6.57 -1.35 -7.06
CA SER A 309 7.41 -0.39 -7.79
C SER A 309 8.04 -0.99 -9.06
N LEU A 310 8.40 -2.28 -9.06
CA LEU A 310 8.82 -2.98 -10.29
C LEU A 310 7.70 -3.07 -11.32
N LEU A 311 6.46 -3.34 -10.90
CA LEU A 311 5.30 -3.30 -11.79
C LEU A 311 5.15 -1.92 -12.45
N ALA A 312 5.32 -0.85 -11.66
CA ALA A 312 5.20 0.52 -12.15
C ALA A 312 6.32 0.89 -13.13
N VAL A 313 7.59 0.55 -12.81
CA VAL A 313 8.77 0.81 -13.65
C VAL A 313 8.63 0.15 -15.03
N HIS A 314 8.18 -1.09 -15.07
CA HIS A 314 8.08 -1.85 -16.33
C HIS A 314 6.76 -1.66 -17.07
N SER A 315 5.79 -0.93 -16.51
CA SER A 315 4.46 -0.70 -17.08
C SER A 315 4.50 -0.21 -18.53
N GLN A 316 5.47 0.66 -18.87
CA GLN A 316 5.66 1.27 -20.19
C GLN A 316 6.00 0.24 -21.29
N PHE A 317 6.61 -0.88 -20.93
CA PHE A 317 7.03 -1.96 -21.83
C PHE A 317 6.21 -3.24 -21.62
N PHE A 318 5.10 -3.17 -20.87
CA PHE A 318 4.31 -4.34 -20.51
C PHE A 318 2.87 -4.26 -20.98
N TYR A 319 2.16 -3.19 -20.64
CA TYR A 319 0.73 -3.09 -20.95
C TYR A 319 0.53 -2.81 -22.44
N PRO A 320 -0.26 -3.64 -23.17
CA PRO A 320 -0.41 -3.51 -24.62
C PRO A 320 -0.87 -2.12 -25.08
N TRP A 321 -1.79 -1.50 -24.34
CA TRP A 321 -2.32 -0.16 -24.62
C TRP A 321 -1.32 0.98 -24.32
N ILE A 322 -0.22 0.69 -23.62
CA ILE A 322 0.88 1.64 -23.39
C ILE A 322 2.02 1.37 -24.37
N SER A 323 2.41 0.11 -24.55
CA SER A 323 3.56 -0.28 -25.36
C SER A 323 3.31 -0.17 -26.87
N SER A 324 2.05 -0.13 -27.32
CA SER A 324 1.70 0.01 -28.74
C SER A 324 2.36 1.24 -29.38
N ARG A 325 2.50 2.35 -28.64
CA ARG A 325 3.17 3.59 -29.09
C ARG A 325 4.67 3.43 -29.39
N LEU A 326 5.27 2.30 -29.01
CA LEU A 326 6.71 2.05 -29.14
C LEU A 326 7.03 1.18 -30.36
N VAL A 327 6.05 0.55 -30.98
CA VAL A 327 6.27 -0.51 -32.00
C VAL A 327 6.61 0.07 -33.38
N ASP A 328 6.25 1.33 -33.66
CA ASP A 328 6.44 1.95 -34.99
C ASP A 328 7.92 2.30 -35.32
N HIS A 329 8.86 2.13 -34.37
CA HIS A 329 10.27 2.54 -34.51
C HIS A 329 11.26 1.50 -33.95
N ASP A 330 11.25 0.24 -34.42
CA ASP A 330 12.21 -0.82 -33.99
C ASP A 330 13.07 -1.40 -35.13
N PRO A 331 14.01 -0.63 -35.72
CA PRO A 331 14.90 -1.16 -36.76
C PRO A 331 15.86 -2.26 -36.29
N GLU A 332 16.06 -2.45 -34.98
CA GLU A 332 17.09 -3.35 -34.41
C GLU A 332 16.53 -4.47 -33.49
N ASN A 333 15.22 -4.71 -33.43
CA ASN A 333 14.58 -5.67 -32.49
C ASN A 333 14.90 -5.40 -31.00
N LEU A 334 15.38 -4.20 -30.67
CA LEU A 334 15.75 -3.82 -29.31
C LEU A 334 14.49 -3.61 -28.45
N ILE A 335 13.43 -3.09 -29.05
CA ILE A 335 12.14 -2.86 -28.37
C ILE A 335 11.49 -4.22 -28.11
N ALA A 336 11.46 -5.11 -29.10
CA ALA A 336 10.95 -6.48 -28.92
C ALA A 336 11.64 -7.22 -27.76
N THR A 337 12.97 -7.11 -27.66
CA THR A 337 13.75 -7.71 -26.56
C THR A 337 13.37 -7.10 -25.19
N GLN A 338 13.25 -5.77 -25.12
CA GLN A 338 12.86 -5.07 -23.89
C GLN A 338 11.43 -5.40 -23.45
N LEU A 339 10.49 -5.55 -24.39
CA LEU A 339 9.10 -5.95 -24.12
C LEU A 339 9.05 -7.34 -23.49
N LYS A 340 9.81 -8.30 -24.03
CA LYS A 340 9.90 -9.65 -23.49
C LYS A 340 10.51 -9.66 -22.08
N ALA A 341 11.62 -8.96 -21.89
CA ALA A 341 12.28 -8.86 -20.58
C ALA A 341 11.35 -8.23 -19.52
N SER A 342 10.71 -7.11 -19.86
CA SER A 342 9.77 -6.41 -18.97
C SER A 342 8.56 -7.27 -18.64
N SER A 343 8.04 -8.03 -19.61
CA SER A 343 6.92 -8.95 -19.36
C SER A 343 7.26 -10.03 -18.34
N ASN A 344 8.46 -10.61 -18.41
CA ASN A 344 8.91 -11.61 -17.44
C ASN A 344 9.14 -11.01 -16.05
N ILE A 345 9.71 -9.81 -15.96
CA ILE A 345 9.94 -9.12 -14.69
C ILE A 345 8.61 -8.77 -14.01
N VAL A 346 7.65 -8.23 -14.77
CA VAL A 346 6.30 -7.90 -14.26
C VAL A 346 5.58 -9.14 -13.77
N ALA A 347 5.61 -10.24 -14.54
CA ALA A 347 5.00 -11.49 -14.14
C ALA A 347 5.63 -12.01 -12.83
N GLU A 348 6.96 -12.00 -12.73
CA GLU A 348 7.63 -12.45 -11.50
C GLU A 348 7.31 -11.56 -10.30
N ALA A 349 7.33 -10.24 -10.46
CA ALA A 349 6.94 -9.32 -9.39
C ALA A 349 5.50 -9.55 -8.92
N ALA A 350 4.57 -9.76 -9.85
CA ALA A 350 3.19 -10.09 -9.53
C ALA A 350 3.08 -11.42 -8.76
N ARG A 351 3.80 -12.47 -9.20
CA ARG A 351 3.87 -13.75 -8.48
C ARG A 351 4.39 -13.56 -7.05
N LYS A 352 5.44 -12.76 -6.85
CA LYS A 352 6.00 -12.49 -5.52
C LYS A 352 4.98 -11.83 -4.58
N ILE A 353 4.14 -10.92 -5.08
CA ILE A 353 3.05 -10.32 -4.29
C ILE A 353 1.97 -11.36 -3.98
N LEU A 354 1.49 -12.10 -4.98
CA LEU A 354 0.39 -13.08 -4.80
C LEU A 354 0.79 -14.28 -3.94
N VAL A 355 2.05 -14.74 -4.01
CA VAL A 355 2.57 -15.78 -3.11
C VAL A 355 2.57 -15.27 -1.68
N ALA A 356 2.99 -14.02 -1.47
CA ALA A 356 3.02 -13.39 -0.15
C ALA A 356 1.64 -13.09 0.43
N LEU A 357 0.65 -12.82 -0.42
CA LEU A 357 -0.73 -12.57 -0.01
C LEU A 357 -1.30 -13.71 0.85
N ARG A 358 -0.85 -14.94 0.64
CA ARG A 358 -1.27 -16.10 1.46
C ARG A 358 -0.92 -16.00 2.94
N THR A 359 0.06 -15.17 3.30
CA THR A 359 0.49 -15.01 4.70
C THR A 359 -0.24 -13.86 5.39
N LEU A 360 -1.07 -13.11 4.67
CA LEU A 360 -1.86 -12.01 5.21
C LEU A 360 -3.16 -12.53 5.81
N THR A 361 -3.38 -12.29 7.09
CA THR A 361 -4.69 -12.42 7.73
C THR A 361 -5.42 -11.09 7.61
N THR A 362 -6.58 -11.07 6.95
CA THR A 362 -7.35 -9.83 6.72
C THR A 362 -8.48 -9.70 7.73
N ASP A 363 -8.57 -8.52 8.34
CA ASP A 363 -9.58 -8.11 9.32
C ASP A 363 -9.90 -6.61 9.18
N ALA A 364 -10.70 -6.05 10.10
CA ALA A 364 -11.08 -4.64 10.09
C ALA A 364 -9.92 -3.66 10.37
N ALA A 365 -8.79 -4.12 10.91
CA ALA A 365 -7.62 -3.29 11.21
C ALA A 365 -6.53 -3.41 10.12
N THR A 366 -6.72 -4.27 9.13
CA THR A 366 -5.75 -4.51 8.06
C THR A 366 -5.66 -3.29 7.12
N PRO A 367 -4.45 -2.78 6.82
CA PRO A 367 -4.27 -1.66 5.89
C PRO A 367 -4.83 -1.92 4.49
N GLY A 368 -5.40 -0.88 3.88
CA GLY A 368 -6.07 -0.97 2.59
C GLY A 368 -5.10 -1.30 1.45
N TRP A 369 -3.88 -0.76 1.49
CA TRP A 369 -2.88 -1.05 0.47
C TRP A 369 -2.43 -2.52 0.47
N LEU A 370 -2.38 -3.20 1.63
CA LEU A 370 -2.09 -4.65 1.71
C LEU A 370 -3.25 -5.48 1.20
N ALA A 371 -4.46 -5.17 1.68
CA ALA A 371 -5.62 -6.02 1.44
C ALA A 371 -6.20 -5.83 0.03
N PHE A 372 -6.05 -4.65 -0.57
CA PHE A 372 -6.73 -4.29 -1.82
C PHE A 372 -5.78 -3.86 -2.94
N SER A 373 -5.03 -2.76 -2.76
CA SER A 373 -4.33 -2.08 -3.85
C SER A 373 -3.22 -2.91 -4.49
N TYR A 374 -2.28 -3.44 -3.70
CA TYR A 374 -1.20 -4.26 -4.25
C TYR A 374 -1.69 -5.61 -4.81
N PRO A 375 -2.59 -6.34 -4.13
CA PRO A 375 -3.19 -7.56 -4.69
C PRO A 375 -3.88 -7.35 -6.03
N ILE A 376 -4.66 -6.28 -6.20
CA ILE A 376 -5.37 -6.04 -7.46
C ILE A 376 -4.40 -5.67 -8.59
N TYR A 377 -3.36 -4.88 -8.32
CA TYR A 377 -2.33 -4.57 -9.33
C TYR A 377 -1.53 -5.80 -9.75
N ALA A 378 -1.18 -6.66 -8.80
CA ALA A 378 -0.51 -7.93 -9.08
C ALA A 378 -1.42 -8.87 -9.89
N HIS A 379 -2.70 -8.98 -9.52
CA HIS A 379 -3.69 -9.78 -10.24
C HIS A 379 -3.83 -9.33 -11.69
N LEU A 380 -4.03 -8.03 -11.93
CA LEU A 380 -4.17 -7.47 -13.28
C LEU A 380 -2.91 -7.67 -14.12
N SER A 381 -1.73 -7.47 -13.51
CA SER A 381 -0.45 -7.68 -14.19
C SER A 381 -0.27 -9.13 -14.60
N LEU A 382 -0.53 -10.08 -13.70
CA LEU A 382 -0.39 -11.51 -14.00
C LEU A 382 -1.46 -12.00 -14.98
N LEU A 383 -2.68 -11.47 -14.89
CA LEU A 383 -3.76 -11.73 -15.85
C LEU A 383 -3.34 -11.33 -17.27
N VAL A 384 -2.84 -10.11 -17.45
CA VAL A 384 -2.36 -9.63 -18.76
C VAL A 384 -1.22 -10.51 -19.27
N TYR A 385 -0.31 -10.95 -18.39
CA TYR A 385 0.78 -11.85 -18.79
C TYR A 385 0.26 -13.21 -19.27
N VAL A 386 -0.68 -13.82 -18.55
CA VAL A 386 -1.32 -15.11 -18.91
C VAL A 386 -2.05 -15.00 -20.24
N LEU A 387 -2.82 -13.93 -20.45
CA LEU A 387 -3.55 -13.73 -21.71
C LEU A 387 -2.62 -13.54 -22.91
N ARG A 388 -1.44 -12.96 -22.70
CA ARG A 388 -0.42 -12.80 -23.75
C ARG A 388 0.40 -14.07 -24.00
N ASN A 389 0.51 -14.96 -23.02
CA ASN A 389 1.34 -16.17 -23.09
C ASN A 389 0.55 -17.41 -22.64
N PRO A 390 -0.59 -17.74 -23.29
CA PRO A 390 -1.50 -18.76 -22.78
C PRO A 390 -0.92 -20.17 -22.78
N THR A 391 0.13 -20.44 -23.57
CA THR A 391 0.80 -21.73 -23.69
C THR A 391 2.16 -21.80 -22.97
N ALA A 392 2.51 -20.77 -22.18
CA ALA A 392 3.76 -20.80 -21.40
C ALA A 392 3.71 -21.88 -20.31
N SER A 393 4.87 -22.46 -19.98
CA SER A 393 4.98 -23.52 -18.97
C SER A 393 4.54 -23.08 -17.57
N THR A 394 4.62 -21.78 -17.27
CA THR A 394 4.18 -21.22 -15.98
C THR A 394 2.67 -20.97 -15.91
N THR A 395 1.96 -20.98 -17.03
CA THR A 395 0.57 -20.47 -17.11
C THR A 395 -0.40 -21.19 -16.19
N ARG A 396 -0.25 -22.50 -15.99
CA ARG A 396 -1.09 -23.25 -15.04
C ARG A 396 -0.86 -22.83 -13.59
N ALA A 397 0.40 -22.63 -13.21
CA ALA A 397 0.73 -22.12 -11.87
C ALA A 397 0.26 -20.66 -11.70
N ASP A 398 0.37 -19.85 -12.76
CA ASP A 398 -0.09 -18.47 -12.78
C ASP A 398 -1.61 -18.38 -12.61
N LEU A 399 -2.40 -19.26 -13.27
CA LEU A 399 -3.84 -19.37 -13.03
C LEU A 399 -4.15 -19.69 -11.56
N GLY A 400 -3.42 -20.63 -10.95
CA GLY A 400 -3.58 -20.95 -9.52
C GLY A 400 -3.29 -19.76 -8.60
N LEU A 401 -2.33 -18.89 -8.94
CA LEU A 401 -2.09 -17.65 -8.18
C LEU A 401 -3.20 -16.61 -8.38
N LEU A 402 -3.78 -16.51 -9.57
CA LEU A 402 -4.95 -15.68 -9.80
C LEU A 402 -6.17 -16.20 -9.00
N ASP A 403 -6.33 -17.52 -8.88
CA ASP A 403 -7.34 -18.14 -7.99
C ASP A 403 -7.11 -17.81 -6.52
N VAL A 404 -5.86 -17.83 -6.04
CA VAL A 404 -5.51 -17.41 -4.66
C VAL A 404 -5.97 -15.97 -4.42
N CYS A 405 -5.71 -15.07 -5.37
CA CYS A 405 -6.17 -13.69 -5.27
C CYS A 405 -7.70 -13.58 -5.29
N ALA A 406 -8.38 -14.32 -6.18
CA ALA A 406 -9.83 -14.35 -6.23
C ALA A 406 -10.45 -14.89 -4.93
N GLY A 407 -9.82 -15.89 -4.30
CA GLY A 407 -10.21 -16.41 -2.98
C GLY A 407 -10.04 -15.37 -1.88
N HIS A 408 -8.94 -14.61 -1.87
CA HIS A 408 -8.72 -13.50 -0.94
C HIS A 408 -9.83 -12.43 -1.05
N PHE A 409 -10.16 -11.99 -2.27
CA PHE A 409 -11.27 -11.03 -2.45
C PHE A 409 -12.64 -11.65 -2.15
N GLY A 410 -12.82 -12.96 -2.34
CA GLY A 410 -14.02 -13.67 -1.87
C GLY A 410 -14.12 -13.72 -0.34
N TYR A 411 -13.00 -13.88 0.36
CA TYR A 411 -12.96 -13.79 1.81
C TYR A 411 -13.27 -12.38 2.31
N ILE A 412 -12.75 -11.34 1.64
CA ILE A 412 -13.11 -9.94 1.94
C ILE A 412 -14.62 -9.70 1.75
N ASP A 413 -15.19 -10.15 0.63
CA ASP A 413 -16.64 -10.07 0.37
C ASP A 413 -17.44 -10.75 1.50
N PHE A 414 -16.98 -11.91 1.97
CA PHE A 414 -17.58 -12.62 3.10
C PHE A 414 -17.48 -11.85 4.44
N ILE A 415 -16.28 -11.46 4.88
CA ILE A 415 -16.10 -10.81 6.20
C ILE A 415 -16.75 -9.43 6.26
N THR A 416 -16.90 -8.76 5.12
CA THR A 416 -17.57 -7.46 5.00
C THR A 416 -19.07 -7.58 4.78
N ALA A 417 -19.64 -8.80 4.80
CA ALA A 417 -21.05 -9.03 4.47
C ALA A 417 -21.48 -8.35 3.15
N SER A 418 -20.61 -8.43 2.14
CA SER A 418 -20.74 -7.81 0.82
C SER A 418 -20.81 -6.28 0.79
N ALA A 419 -20.47 -5.60 1.90
CA ALA A 419 -20.30 -4.15 1.89
C ALA A 419 -19.11 -3.70 1.03
N VAL A 420 -18.09 -4.56 0.87
CA VAL A 420 -16.97 -4.37 -0.06
C VAL A 420 -16.87 -5.58 -0.96
N SER A 421 -17.34 -5.45 -2.20
CA SER A 421 -17.34 -6.54 -3.18
C SER A 421 -16.60 -6.12 -4.45
N ILE A 422 -15.51 -6.83 -4.76
CA ILE A 422 -14.70 -6.63 -5.97
C ILE A 422 -14.73 -7.95 -6.74
N SER A 423 -15.62 -8.05 -7.74
CA SER A 423 -15.83 -9.30 -8.51
C SER A 423 -14.76 -9.54 -9.58
N LEU A 424 -14.04 -8.50 -10.00
CA LEU A 424 -13.08 -8.52 -11.10
C LEU A 424 -12.07 -9.68 -11.03
N PRO A 425 -11.42 -9.98 -9.88
CA PRO A 425 -10.53 -11.14 -9.78
C PRO A 425 -11.20 -12.46 -10.13
N ARG A 426 -12.40 -12.71 -9.58
CA ARG A 426 -13.17 -13.95 -9.79
C ARG A 426 -13.64 -14.10 -11.24
N GLU A 427 -14.12 -13.01 -11.84
CA GLU A 427 -14.58 -13.00 -13.23
C GLU A 427 -13.42 -13.20 -14.22
N SER A 428 -12.30 -12.53 -13.97
CA SER A 428 -11.14 -12.55 -14.87
C SER A 428 -10.37 -13.86 -14.87
N VAL A 429 -10.31 -14.59 -13.75
CA VAL A 429 -9.70 -15.94 -13.72
C VAL A 429 -10.46 -16.90 -14.63
N ASN A 430 -11.79 -16.89 -14.55
CA ASN A 430 -12.64 -17.72 -15.40
C ASN A 430 -12.45 -17.43 -16.89
N LEU A 431 -12.28 -16.16 -17.23
CA LEU A 431 -11.96 -15.75 -18.60
C LEU A 431 -10.58 -16.25 -19.02
N ALA A 432 -9.55 -16.05 -18.19
CA ALA A 432 -8.19 -16.49 -18.46
C ALA A 432 -8.11 -18.01 -18.67
N ALA A 433 -8.77 -18.80 -17.81
CA ALA A 433 -8.83 -20.25 -17.94
C ALA A 433 -9.44 -20.72 -19.27
N LYS A 434 -10.51 -20.04 -19.75
CA LYS A 434 -11.11 -20.33 -21.07
C LYS A 434 -10.13 -20.02 -22.21
N VAL A 435 -9.41 -18.90 -22.14
CA VAL A 435 -8.41 -18.51 -23.14
C VAL A 435 -7.25 -19.51 -23.19
N VAL A 436 -6.73 -19.91 -22.02
CA VAL A 436 -5.66 -20.91 -21.91
C VAL A 436 -6.10 -22.25 -22.49
N LYS A 437 -7.28 -22.75 -22.11
CA LYS A 437 -7.81 -24.00 -22.65
C LYS A 437 -7.99 -23.98 -24.17
N ALA A 438 -8.48 -22.86 -24.71
CA ALA A 438 -8.64 -22.69 -26.15
C ALA A 438 -7.28 -22.66 -26.88
N ALA A 439 -6.26 -22.04 -26.29
CA ALA A 439 -4.92 -21.98 -26.85
C ALA A 439 -4.19 -23.33 -26.80
N GLU A 440 -4.28 -24.06 -25.68
CA GLU A 440 -3.75 -25.42 -25.56
C GLU A 440 -4.36 -26.34 -26.63
N LYS A 441 -5.69 -26.28 -26.81
CA LYS A 441 -6.38 -27.09 -27.83
C LYS A 441 -5.87 -26.79 -29.24
N ARG A 442 -5.70 -25.51 -29.60
CA ARG A 442 -5.15 -25.12 -30.92
C ARG A 442 -3.73 -25.62 -31.11
N GLN A 443 -2.89 -25.53 -30.07
CA GLN A 443 -1.52 -26.02 -30.13
C GLN A 443 -1.45 -27.54 -30.33
N ASP A 444 -2.36 -28.29 -29.72
CA ASP A 444 -2.46 -29.74 -29.90
C ASP A 444 -2.98 -30.10 -31.30
N GLU A 445 -3.96 -29.36 -31.83
CA GLU A 445 -4.45 -29.49 -33.21
C GLU A 445 -3.35 -29.20 -34.24
N ASP A 446 -2.56 -28.13 -34.04
CA ASP A 446 -1.42 -27.78 -34.90
C ASP A 446 -0.33 -28.85 -34.87
N ARG A 447 -0.01 -29.39 -33.69
CA ARG A 447 0.96 -30.50 -33.54
C ARG A 447 0.49 -31.77 -34.23
N ALA A 448 -0.80 -32.11 -34.14
CA ALA A 448 -1.37 -33.25 -34.84
C ALA A 448 -1.27 -33.07 -36.36
N ALA A 449 -1.59 -31.89 -36.87
CA ALA A 449 -1.49 -31.58 -38.29
C ALA A 449 -0.04 -31.64 -38.83
N ASP A 450 0.95 -31.20 -38.05
CA ASP A 450 2.36 -31.31 -38.43
C ASP A 450 2.86 -32.76 -38.42
N LEU A 451 2.42 -33.58 -37.46
CA LEU A 451 2.71 -35.02 -37.44
C LEU A 451 2.14 -35.72 -38.68
N ASP A 452 0.90 -35.42 -39.06
CA ASP A 452 0.26 -35.98 -40.24
C ASP A 452 1.02 -35.59 -41.52
N ARG A 453 1.45 -34.33 -41.67
CA ARG A 453 2.30 -33.87 -42.78
C ARG A 453 3.63 -34.59 -42.86
N ILE A 454 4.27 -34.85 -41.72
CA ILE A 454 5.53 -35.61 -41.67
C ILE A 454 5.29 -37.06 -42.13
N THR A 455 4.20 -37.69 -41.67
CA THR A 455 3.87 -39.08 -42.07
C THR A 455 3.50 -39.21 -43.55
N ASP A 456 2.81 -38.23 -44.14
CA ASP A 456 2.51 -38.21 -45.57
C ASP A 456 3.77 -37.96 -46.42
N SER A 457 4.69 -37.11 -45.95
CA SER A 457 5.98 -36.87 -46.64
C SER A 457 6.89 -38.11 -46.65
N THR A 458 6.82 -38.97 -45.62
CA THR A 458 7.59 -40.22 -45.54
C THR A 458 6.95 -41.37 -46.32
N ARG A 459 5.62 -41.37 -46.52
CA ARG A 459 4.93 -42.31 -47.42
C ARG A 459 5.20 -42.05 -48.91
N GLY A 460 5.58 -40.83 -49.29
CA GLY A 460 5.91 -40.47 -50.67
C GLY A 460 7.29 -40.94 -51.17
N TYR A 461 8.16 -41.45 -50.29
CA TYR A 461 9.51 -41.92 -50.66
C TYR A 461 9.54 -43.45 -50.67
N ILE A 462 9.10 -44.06 -51.77
CA ILE A 462 9.43 -45.46 -52.09
C ILE A 462 10.68 -45.41 -52.99
N PRO A 463 11.88 -45.76 -52.50
CA PRO A 463 13.03 -45.93 -53.37
C PRO A 463 12.73 -47.07 -54.33
N GLY A 464 12.94 -46.81 -55.63
CA GLY A 464 12.66 -47.75 -56.71
C GLY A 464 13.13 -49.16 -56.39
N LYS A 465 12.22 -50.14 -56.57
CA LYS A 465 12.60 -51.54 -56.62
C LYS A 465 13.53 -51.78 -57.82
N PRO A 466 14.56 -52.63 -57.66
CA PRO A 466 15.59 -52.88 -58.66
C PRO A 466 15.07 -53.49 -59.96
#